data_AF-A0A7K0QRT7-F1
#
_entry.id   AF-A0A7K0QRT7-F1
#
_cell.length_a   1.000
_cell.length_b   1.000
_cell.length_c   1.000
_cell.angle_alpha   90.00
_cell.angle_beta   90.00
_cell.angle_gamma   90.00
#
_symmetry.space_group_name_H-M   'P 1'
#
loop_
_entity.id
_entity.type
_entity.pdbx_description
1 polymer ?
#
loop_
_entity_poly.entity_id
_entity_poly.type
_entity_poly.pdbx_seq_one_letter_code
_entity_poly.pdbx_strand_id
1 'polypeptide(L)'
;MGLALGAPFRWTNPTHRSVVPDRRRIVTAPAEGTSFAAKMGLVPGSSVWEVGYDDDVAEEVGAALASVEGLELVAEDHNDVVDVVILWWRDSDGDLVDSLVDALAPLTDSGVIWLFTPKPGRPGHVEPEDIADAAPTAGLQQTSTVSASRDWQGTRLVAPKAKR
;
A
#
# COMPACT_ATOMS: atom_id res chain seq x y z
N MET A 1 -31.71 -45.80 68.67
CA MET A 1 -32.94 -45.70 67.86
C MET A 1 -33.03 -44.29 67.30
N GLY A 2 -33.19 -44.14 65.97
CA GLY A 2 -33.46 -42.89 65.25
C GLY A 2 -32.20 -42.09 64.83
N LEU A 3 -31.65 -42.33 63.63
CA LEU A 3 -31.88 -41.59 62.36
C LEU A 3 -31.19 -40.21 62.33
N ALA A 4 -30.05 -40.04 61.63
CA ALA A 4 -29.90 -39.79 60.17
C ALA A 4 -30.35 -38.37 59.77
N LEU A 5 -29.73 -37.56 58.90
CA LEU A 5 -28.60 -37.64 57.95
C LEU A 5 -28.35 -36.19 57.46
N GLY A 6 -27.15 -35.89 56.93
CA GLY A 6 -27.00 -34.86 55.88
C GLY A 6 -25.84 -33.87 56.06
N ALA A 7 -24.62 -34.29 55.69
CA ALA A 7 -23.44 -33.44 55.56
C ALA A 7 -23.49 -32.58 54.28
N PRO A 8 -22.86 -31.39 54.25
CA PRO A 8 -22.84 -30.52 53.08
C PRO A 8 -21.88 -31.01 51.98
N PHE A 9 -22.39 -30.89 50.76
CA PHE A 9 -21.83 -31.18 49.46
C PHE A 9 -20.37 -30.70 49.29
N ARG A 10 -19.46 -31.61 48.93
CA ARG A 10 -18.06 -31.34 48.59
C ARG A 10 -17.89 -31.52 47.07
N TRP A 11 -17.61 -30.44 46.34
CA TRP A 11 -17.22 -30.53 44.92
C TRP A 11 -15.71 -30.37 44.80
N THR A 12 -15.05 -31.40 44.29
CA THR A 12 -13.66 -31.39 43.83
C THR A 12 -13.67 -31.34 42.31
N ASN A 13 -12.92 -30.43 41.68
CA ASN A 13 -12.21 -30.81 40.46
C ASN A 13 -10.94 -29.97 40.23
N PRO A 14 -9.80 -30.60 39.91
CA PRO A 14 -8.53 -29.95 39.59
C PRO A 14 -8.30 -29.81 38.07
N THR A 15 -7.29 -28.99 37.73
CA THR A 15 -6.59 -28.85 36.43
C THR A 15 -7.37 -28.29 35.23
N HIS A 16 -6.97 -27.11 34.74
CA HIS A 16 -6.79 -26.92 33.29
C HIS A 16 -5.82 -25.76 32.96
N ARG A 17 -4.58 -26.17 32.65
CA ARG A 17 -3.70 -25.70 31.56
C ARG A 17 -4.00 -24.30 30.97
N SER A 18 -3.05 -23.38 31.16
CA SER A 18 -2.94 -22.14 30.38
C SER A 18 -2.94 -22.44 28.88
N VAL A 19 -3.95 -21.93 28.19
CA VAL A 19 -3.93 -21.75 26.74
C VAL A 19 -3.96 -20.24 26.53
N VAL A 20 -2.80 -19.67 26.21
CA VAL A 20 -2.72 -18.35 25.58
C VAL A 20 -3.13 -18.59 24.12
N PRO A 21 -4.28 -18.11 23.62
CA PRO A 21 -4.52 -18.17 22.19
C PRO A 21 -3.59 -17.16 21.51
N ASP A 22 -2.64 -17.71 20.74
CA ASP A 22 -1.85 -17.00 19.74
C ASP A 22 -2.80 -16.17 18.85
N ARG A 23 -2.72 -14.84 18.96
CA ARG A 23 -3.55 -13.92 18.17
C ARG A 23 -2.87 -13.59 16.85
N ARG A 24 -2.48 -14.60 16.07
CA ARG A 24 -2.36 -14.38 14.62
C ARG A 24 -3.77 -14.35 14.04
N ARG A 25 -4.36 -13.15 13.99
CA ARG A 25 -5.39 -12.88 13.00
C ARG A 25 -4.72 -13.07 11.64
N ILE A 26 -4.96 -14.20 11.00
CA ILE A 26 -4.80 -14.30 9.57
C ILE A 26 -5.88 -13.39 8.99
N VAL A 27 -5.50 -12.15 8.69
CA VAL A 27 -6.31 -11.28 7.83
C VAL A 27 -6.16 -11.88 6.45
N THR A 28 -7.13 -12.69 6.03
CA THR A 28 -7.21 -13.12 4.63
C THR A 28 -7.51 -11.87 3.81
N ALA A 29 -6.47 -11.30 3.19
CA ALA A 29 -6.67 -10.24 2.22
C ALA A 29 -7.53 -10.76 1.05
N PRO A 30 -8.43 -9.94 0.49
CA PRO A 30 -9.20 -10.33 -0.68
C PRO A 30 -8.24 -10.67 -1.83
N ALA A 31 -8.52 -11.76 -2.56
CA ALA A 31 -7.66 -12.26 -3.63
C ALA A 31 -7.35 -11.21 -4.72
N GLU A 32 -8.24 -10.23 -4.90
CA GLU A 32 -8.07 -9.11 -5.83
C GLU A 32 -6.98 -8.13 -5.37
N GLY A 33 -6.92 -7.80 -4.06
CA GLY A 33 -5.88 -6.94 -3.49
C GLY A 33 -4.49 -7.56 -3.59
N THR A 34 -4.38 -8.87 -3.32
CA THR A 34 -3.10 -9.60 -3.47
C THR A 34 -2.63 -9.67 -4.92
N SER A 35 -3.54 -9.87 -5.87
CA SER A 35 -3.22 -9.87 -7.30
C SER A 35 -2.76 -8.48 -7.78
N PHE A 36 -3.37 -7.42 -7.27
CA PHE A 36 -3.00 -6.05 -7.64
C PHE A 36 -1.67 -5.62 -6.98
N ALA A 37 -1.44 -5.97 -5.72
CA ALA A 37 -0.17 -5.74 -5.03
C ALA A 37 1.02 -6.36 -5.80
N ALA A 38 0.86 -7.59 -6.28
CA ALA A 38 1.88 -8.26 -7.08
C ALA A 38 2.16 -7.54 -8.41
N LYS A 39 1.13 -6.98 -9.07
CA LYS A 39 1.31 -6.15 -10.29
C LYS A 39 2.05 -4.85 -10.00
N MET A 40 1.83 -4.27 -8.83
CA MET A 40 2.55 -3.08 -8.39
C MET A 40 4.00 -3.38 -7.99
N GLY A 41 4.38 -4.66 -7.89
CA GLY A 41 5.72 -5.06 -7.48
C GLY A 41 5.94 -4.97 -5.97
N LEU A 42 4.86 -4.89 -5.18
CA LEU A 42 4.94 -4.89 -3.73
C LEU A 42 5.36 -6.27 -3.23
N VAL A 43 6.39 -6.30 -2.38
CA VAL A 43 6.86 -7.51 -1.71
C VAL A 43 6.79 -7.34 -0.19
N PRO A 44 6.70 -8.43 0.59
CA PRO A 44 6.70 -8.33 2.04
C PRO A 44 7.88 -7.51 2.57
N GLY A 45 7.60 -6.59 3.49
CA GLY A 45 8.61 -5.69 4.04
C GLY A 45 8.94 -4.45 3.21
N SER A 46 8.25 -4.19 2.10
CA SER A 46 8.49 -2.97 1.30
C SER A 46 8.16 -1.71 2.10
N SER A 47 9.00 -0.69 2.01
CA SER A 47 8.70 0.65 2.52
C SER A 47 8.04 1.49 1.43
N VAL A 48 6.86 2.04 1.72
CA VAL A 48 6.01 2.77 0.76
C VAL A 48 5.74 4.17 1.28
N TRP A 49 5.98 5.18 0.45
CA TRP A 49 5.54 6.55 0.72
C TRP A 49 4.36 6.91 -0.18
N GLU A 50 3.30 7.45 0.43
CA GLU A 50 2.10 7.89 -0.28
C GLU A 50 2.04 9.42 -0.30
N VAL A 51 1.80 9.99 -1.48
CA VAL A 51 1.81 11.44 -1.75
C VAL A 51 0.55 11.82 -2.52
N GLY A 52 -0.07 12.95 -2.15
CA GLY A 52 -1.24 13.50 -2.85
C GLY A 52 -2.54 12.76 -2.55
N TYR A 53 -2.58 12.01 -1.45
CA TYR A 53 -3.79 11.34 -0.98
C TYR A 53 -4.91 12.35 -0.71
N ASP A 54 -6.12 12.01 -1.15
CA ASP A 54 -7.35 12.74 -0.86
C ASP A 54 -8.52 11.74 -0.81
N ASP A 55 -9.73 12.17 -0.50
CA ASP A 55 -10.91 11.30 -0.31
C ASP A 55 -11.40 10.60 -1.60
N ASP A 56 -10.84 10.94 -2.77
CA ASP A 56 -11.23 10.42 -4.09
C ASP A 56 -10.32 9.30 -4.63
N VAL A 57 -9.29 8.90 -3.89
CA VAL A 57 -8.30 7.91 -4.34
C VAL A 57 -8.88 6.49 -4.43
N ALA A 58 -8.21 5.61 -5.18
CA ALA A 58 -8.68 4.24 -5.38
C ALA A 58 -8.46 3.36 -4.12
N GLU A 59 -9.55 2.96 -3.47
CA GLU A 59 -9.54 2.04 -2.32
C GLU A 59 -8.81 0.71 -2.62
N GLU A 60 -8.80 0.27 -3.89
CA GLU A 60 -8.10 -0.93 -4.33
C GLU A 60 -6.58 -0.84 -4.13
N VAL A 61 -5.99 0.37 -4.20
CA VAL A 61 -4.57 0.60 -3.89
C VAL A 61 -4.34 0.40 -2.40
N GLY A 62 -5.18 0.99 -1.53
CA GLY A 62 -5.12 0.77 -0.08
C GLY A 62 -5.31 -0.70 0.32
N ALA A 63 -6.24 -1.40 -0.32
CA ALA A 63 -6.46 -2.83 -0.10
C ALA A 63 -5.26 -3.67 -0.55
N ALA A 64 -4.58 -3.29 -1.64
CA ALA A 64 -3.36 -3.95 -2.09
C ALA A 64 -2.22 -3.72 -1.10
N LEU A 65 -2.00 -2.50 -0.62
CA LEU A 65 -0.99 -2.19 0.41
C LEU A 65 -1.23 -3.02 1.68
N ALA A 66 -2.46 -3.03 2.19
CA ALA A 66 -2.83 -3.79 3.38
C ALA A 66 -2.73 -5.32 3.21
N SER A 67 -2.69 -5.81 1.97
CA SER A 67 -2.56 -7.25 1.68
C SER A 67 -1.13 -7.78 1.79
N VAL A 68 -0.13 -6.89 1.84
CA VAL A 68 1.29 -7.25 1.83
C VAL A 68 1.82 -7.31 3.26
N GLU A 69 2.30 -8.49 3.65
CA GLU A 69 2.80 -8.71 5.01
C GLU A 69 4.03 -7.84 5.31
N GLY A 70 4.00 -7.12 6.43
CA GLY A 70 5.13 -6.32 6.89
C GLY A 70 5.42 -5.07 6.04
N LEU A 71 4.53 -4.70 5.12
CA LEU A 71 4.63 -3.43 4.41
C LEU A 71 4.58 -2.27 5.40
N GLU A 72 5.47 -1.29 5.20
CA GLU A 72 5.57 -0.10 6.02
C GLU A 72 5.10 1.12 5.22
N LEU A 73 4.11 1.84 5.73
CA LEU A 73 3.73 3.15 5.20
C LEU A 73 4.56 4.22 5.90
N VAL A 74 5.37 4.93 5.13
CA VAL A 74 6.24 6.01 5.60
C VAL A 74 5.40 7.28 5.74
N ALA A 75 5.54 7.94 6.90
CA ALA A 75 4.87 9.21 7.15
C ALA A 75 5.47 10.34 6.30
N GLU A 76 4.65 11.31 5.91
CA GLU A 76 5.02 12.40 5.00
C GLU A 76 6.19 13.28 5.50
N ASP A 77 6.50 13.25 6.80
CA ASP A 77 7.56 14.02 7.44
C ASP A 77 8.88 13.25 7.63
N HIS A 78 8.96 11.98 7.18
CA HIS A 78 10.15 11.14 7.35
C HIS A 78 11.08 11.21 6.13
N ASN A 79 12.38 11.41 6.38
CA ASN A 79 13.43 11.43 5.37
C ASN A 79 13.99 10.02 5.08
N ASP A 80 13.11 9.02 5.09
CA ASP A 80 13.48 7.63 4.92
C ASP A 80 13.54 7.23 3.44
N VAL A 81 14.44 6.29 3.14
CA VAL A 81 14.56 5.73 1.79
C VAL A 81 13.43 4.72 1.58
N VAL A 82 12.75 4.78 0.43
CA VAL A 82 11.58 3.96 0.13
C VAL A 82 11.75 3.10 -1.13
N ASP A 83 11.12 1.94 -1.13
CA ASP A 83 11.09 1.04 -2.28
C ASP A 83 10.05 1.48 -3.31
N VAL A 84 8.94 2.06 -2.83
CA VAL A 84 7.81 2.45 -3.67
C VAL A 84 7.31 3.82 -3.25
N VAL A 85 7.08 4.69 -4.23
CA VAL A 85 6.28 5.90 -4.04
C VAL A 85 4.97 5.74 -4.77
N ILE A 86 3.86 5.99 -4.08
CA ILE A 86 2.53 6.13 -4.64
C ILE A 86 2.26 7.63 -4.75
N LEU A 87 2.17 8.12 -5.99
CA LEU A 87 1.91 9.52 -6.26
C LEU A 87 0.52 9.64 -6.89
N TRP A 88 -0.44 10.16 -6.13
CA TRP A 88 -1.76 10.53 -6.62
C TRP A 88 -1.68 11.92 -7.22
N TRP A 89 -2.05 12.05 -8.50
CA TRP A 89 -1.88 13.29 -9.24
C TRP A 89 -3.11 13.65 -10.06
N ARG A 90 -3.55 14.90 -9.93
CA ARG A 90 -4.60 15.52 -10.72
C ARG A 90 -4.00 16.68 -11.49
N ASP A 91 -4.60 17.02 -12.63
CA ASP A 91 -4.16 18.14 -13.49
C ASP A 91 -4.03 19.49 -12.75
N SER A 92 -4.80 19.66 -11.67
CA SER A 92 -4.77 20.87 -10.84
C SER A 92 -3.69 20.90 -9.76
N ASP A 93 -2.95 19.81 -9.55
CA ASP A 93 -2.09 19.64 -8.36
C ASP A 93 -0.75 20.40 -8.46
N GLY A 94 -0.44 20.99 -9.61
CA GLY A 94 0.71 21.89 -9.80
C GLY A 94 1.65 21.41 -10.90
N ASP A 95 2.96 21.40 -10.61
CA ASP A 95 3.99 20.96 -11.55
C ASP A 95 4.33 19.48 -11.33
N LEU A 96 4.01 18.65 -12.34
CA LEU A 96 4.27 17.22 -12.31
C LEU A 96 5.77 16.90 -12.35
N VAL A 97 6.59 17.72 -13.01
CA VAL A 97 8.04 17.48 -13.08
C VAL A 97 8.65 17.61 -11.70
N ASP A 98 8.38 18.71 -11.00
CA ASP A 98 8.90 18.95 -9.66
C ASP A 98 8.45 17.85 -8.69
N SER A 99 7.17 17.46 -8.76
CA SER A 99 6.62 16.40 -7.92
C SER A 99 7.24 15.02 -8.21
N LEU A 100 7.57 14.73 -9.46
CA LEU A 100 8.29 13.51 -9.84
C LEU A 100 9.76 13.53 -9.41
N VAL A 101 10.41 14.70 -9.42
CA VAL A 101 11.77 14.88 -8.90
C VAL A 101 11.80 14.67 -7.38
N ASP A 102 10.83 15.23 -6.67
CA ASP A 102 10.69 15.06 -5.22
C ASP A 102 10.38 13.60 -4.86
N ALA A 103 9.47 12.94 -5.61
CA ALA A 103 9.18 11.52 -5.45
C ALA A 103 10.37 10.61 -5.76
N LEU A 104 11.29 11.03 -6.64
CA LEU A 104 12.49 10.28 -6.97
C LEU A 104 13.57 10.41 -5.87
N ALA A 105 13.61 11.50 -5.12
CA ALA A 105 14.68 11.78 -4.16
C ALA A 105 14.85 10.72 -3.05
N PRO A 106 13.78 10.19 -2.39
CA PRO A 106 13.92 9.14 -1.38
C PRO A 106 13.93 7.73 -1.98
N LEU A 107 13.83 7.58 -3.30
CA LEU A 107 13.63 6.27 -3.92
C LEU A 107 14.93 5.45 -3.92
N THR A 108 14.84 4.15 -3.60
CA THR A 108 15.99 3.25 -3.76
C THR A 108 16.43 3.14 -5.22
N ASP A 109 17.69 2.73 -5.46
CA ASP A 109 18.24 2.46 -6.81
C ASP A 109 17.39 1.49 -7.65
N SER A 110 16.56 0.65 -7.02
CA SER A 110 15.68 -0.32 -7.67
C SER A 110 14.20 -0.02 -7.46
N GLY A 111 13.87 1.13 -6.86
CA GLY A 111 12.52 1.50 -6.50
C GLY A 111 11.68 1.89 -7.71
N VAL A 112 10.41 2.10 -7.44
CA VAL A 112 9.41 2.45 -8.45
C VAL A 112 8.49 3.55 -7.95
N ILE A 113 8.13 4.46 -8.85
CA ILE A 113 7.04 5.40 -8.63
C ILE A 113 5.81 4.87 -9.38
N TRP A 114 4.69 4.72 -8.69
CA TRP A 114 3.39 4.54 -9.29
C TRP A 114 2.66 5.88 -9.29
N LEU A 115 2.63 6.51 -10.47
CA LEU A 115 1.86 7.73 -10.71
C LEU A 115 0.41 7.33 -11.02
N PHE A 116 -0.50 7.60 -10.11
CA PHE A 116 -1.92 7.42 -10.33
C PHE A 116 -2.55 8.72 -10.81
N THR A 117 -3.31 8.65 -11.90
CA THR A 117 -4.07 9.79 -12.44
C THR A 117 -5.52 9.40 -12.72
N PRO A 118 -6.47 10.35 -12.65
CA PRO A 118 -7.85 10.11 -13.05
C PRO A 118 -7.90 9.71 -14.53
N LYS A 119 -8.76 8.74 -14.85
CA LYS A 119 -8.97 8.26 -16.23
C LYS A 119 -9.61 9.33 -17.12
N PRO A 120 -9.50 9.21 -18.45
CA PRO A 120 -10.15 10.12 -19.38
C PRO A 120 -11.64 10.33 -19.08
N GLY A 121 -12.08 11.58 -19.10
CA GLY A 121 -13.44 11.98 -18.76
C GLY A 121 -13.75 12.07 -17.27
N ARG A 122 -12.74 11.94 -16.39
CA ARG A 122 -12.86 12.22 -14.95
C ARG A 122 -12.30 13.60 -14.61
N PRO A 123 -12.83 14.26 -13.57
CA PRO A 123 -12.21 15.48 -13.03
C PRO A 123 -10.75 15.23 -12.67
N GLY A 124 -9.89 16.21 -12.97
CA GLY A 124 -8.44 16.10 -12.71
C GLY A 124 -7.70 15.15 -13.66
N HIS A 125 -8.32 14.71 -14.76
CA HIS A 125 -7.62 13.90 -15.78
C HIS A 125 -6.39 14.63 -16.30
N VAL A 126 -5.28 13.90 -16.34
CA VAL A 126 -3.98 14.37 -16.82
C VAL A 126 -3.75 13.76 -18.20
N GLU A 127 -3.39 14.59 -19.18
CA GLU A 127 -3.19 14.09 -20.55
C GLU A 127 -1.97 13.15 -20.58
N PRO A 128 -2.02 12.05 -21.35
CA PRO A 128 -0.89 11.13 -21.46
C PRO A 128 0.41 11.79 -21.96
N GLU A 129 0.29 12.86 -22.76
CA GLU A 129 1.41 13.64 -23.28
C GLU A 129 2.15 14.39 -22.16
N ASP A 130 1.43 14.99 -21.20
CA ASP A 130 2.04 15.66 -20.06
C ASP A 130 2.91 14.69 -19.23
N ILE A 131 2.44 13.45 -19.05
CA ILE A 131 3.20 12.40 -18.37
C ILE A 131 4.41 11.95 -19.22
N ALA A 132 4.24 11.88 -20.55
CA ALA A 132 5.30 11.51 -21.50
C ALA A 132 6.43 12.53 -21.56
N ASP A 133 6.13 13.81 -21.34
CA ASP A 133 7.09 14.89 -21.30
C ASP A 133 7.71 15.08 -19.90
N ALA A 134 6.91 14.96 -18.84
CA ALA A 134 7.37 15.16 -17.48
C ALA A 134 8.32 14.04 -17.00
N ALA A 135 7.97 12.77 -17.27
CA ALA A 135 8.77 11.64 -16.81
C ALA A 135 10.26 11.70 -17.23
N PRO A 136 10.62 11.85 -18.52
CA PRO A 136 12.03 11.94 -18.91
C PRO A 136 12.71 13.21 -18.36
N THR A 137 11.98 14.31 -18.21
CA THR A 137 12.50 15.55 -17.61
C THR A 137 12.88 15.35 -16.15
N ALA A 138 12.09 14.59 -15.40
CA ALA A 138 12.39 14.16 -14.03
C ALA A 138 13.43 13.01 -13.95
N GLY A 139 13.99 12.56 -15.08
CA GLY A 139 14.97 11.48 -15.12
C GLY A 139 14.35 10.07 -14.97
N LEU A 140 13.06 9.92 -15.26
CA LEU A 140 12.31 8.68 -15.15
C LEU A 140 11.92 8.11 -16.52
N GLN A 141 11.53 6.84 -16.54
CA GLN A 141 10.98 6.15 -17.70
C GLN A 141 9.67 5.47 -17.37
N GLN A 142 8.66 5.68 -18.22
CA GLN A 142 7.41 4.90 -18.20
C GLN A 142 7.67 3.47 -18.65
N THR A 143 7.13 2.49 -17.91
CA THR A 143 7.37 1.06 -18.18
C THR A 143 6.10 0.25 -18.38
N SER A 144 5.01 0.62 -17.70
CA SER A 144 3.71 -0.04 -17.85
C SER A 144 2.59 0.83 -17.31
N THR A 145 1.36 0.50 -17.66
CA THR A 145 0.14 1.12 -17.15
C THR A 145 -0.81 0.06 -16.63
N VAL A 146 -1.55 0.35 -15.56
CA VAL A 146 -2.57 -0.54 -14.98
C VAL A 146 -3.86 0.22 -14.73
N SER A 147 -4.99 -0.49 -14.79
CA SER A 147 -6.24 0.02 -14.25
C SER A 147 -6.23 -0.19 -12.74
N ALA A 148 -6.22 0.89 -11.97
CA ALA A 148 -6.20 0.84 -10.51
C ALA A 148 -7.61 0.63 -9.95
N SER A 149 -8.58 1.38 -10.49
CA SER A 149 -10.00 1.27 -10.17
C SER A 149 -10.86 1.62 -11.37
N ARG A 150 -12.16 1.84 -11.16
CA ARG A 150 -13.04 2.40 -12.18
C ARG A 150 -12.60 3.79 -12.65
N ASP A 151 -12.07 4.60 -11.74
CA ASP A 151 -11.87 6.03 -11.95
C ASP A 151 -10.38 6.41 -12.07
N TRP A 152 -9.47 5.54 -11.62
CA TRP A 152 -8.02 5.79 -11.65
C TRP A 152 -7.25 4.78 -12.52
N GLN A 153 -6.17 5.26 -13.13
CA GLN A 153 -5.13 4.46 -13.78
C GLN A 153 -3.79 4.72 -13.11
N GLY A 154 -2.91 3.73 -13.10
CA GLY A 154 -1.54 3.86 -12.60
C GLY A 154 -0.53 3.72 -13.72
N THR A 155 0.47 4.59 -13.74
CA THR A 155 1.63 4.55 -14.65
C THR A 155 2.88 4.24 -13.84
N ARG A 156 3.60 3.20 -14.26
CA ARG A 156 4.83 2.74 -13.59
C ARG A 156 6.03 3.50 -14.13
N LEU A 157 6.70 4.24 -13.26
CA LEU A 157 7.89 5.03 -13.56
C LEU A 157 9.10 4.48 -12.82
N VAL A 158 10.25 4.40 -13.50
CA VAL A 158 11.52 3.98 -12.90
C VAL A 158 12.66 4.86 -13.34
N ALA A 159 13.66 5.01 -12.46
CA ALA A 159 14.94 5.58 -12.87
C ALA A 159 15.65 4.62 -13.85
N PRO A 160 16.25 5.12 -14.94
CA PRO A 160 17.11 4.31 -15.79
C PRO A 160 18.26 3.73 -14.97
N LYS A 161 18.57 2.44 -15.18
CA LYS A 161 19.79 1.87 -14.59
C LYS A 161 21.01 2.63 -15.11
N ALA A 162 21.74 3.27 -14.21
CA ALA A 162 23.02 3.88 -14.55
C ALA A 162 23.92 2.80 -15.18
N LYS A 163 24.37 3.03 -16.42
CA LYS A 163 25.46 2.24 -17.01
C LYS A 163 26.72 2.61 -16.23
N ARG A 164 27.06 1.82 -15.21
CA ARG A 164 28.39 1.84 -14.59
C ARG A 164 29.43 1.30 -15.56
#